data_AF-A0A2N1RGE5-F1
#
_entry.id   AF-A0A2N1RGE5-F1
#
_cell.length_a   1.000
_cell.length_b   1.000
_cell.length_c   1.000
_cell.angle_alpha   90.00
_cell.angle_beta   90.00
_cell.angle_gamma   90.00
#
_symmetry.space_group_name_H-M   'P 1'
#
loop_
_entity.id
_entity.type
_entity.pdbx_description
1 polymer ?
#
loop_
_entity_poly.entity_id
_entity_poly.type
_entity_poly.pdbx_seq_one_letter_code
_entity_poly.pdbx_strand_id
1 'polypeptide(L)'
;MKIEKTVDTYSNLLSDVATEITQSCSDRSSVMEIYLGSGLPQLQLELFKPILLENYAFFCFFLKEDGLRHLLQVDSEDLIDSLGLVAKTFFQTRFDEYAAADDRTNLYLKYCGFVITSKRNAPDQKTVQKDDYNYLENKALLTLQLSARKMQETAESAK
;
A
#
# COMPACT_ATOMS: atom_id res chain seq x y z
N MET A 1 -10.21 -21.37 14.87
CA MET A 1 -9.71 -20.67 16.08
C MET A 1 -8.21 -20.32 16.10
N LYS A 2 -7.25 -21.14 15.60
CA LYS A 2 -5.85 -20.68 15.43
C LYS A 2 -5.63 -19.92 14.12
N ILE A 3 -6.19 -20.41 13.02
CA ILE A 3 -5.98 -19.84 11.67
C ILE A 3 -6.67 -18.47 11.52
N GLU A 4 -7.90 -18.30 12.02
CA GLU A 4 -8.59 -16.99 12.00
C GLU A 4 -7.80 -15.91 12.75
N LYS A 5 -7.25 -16.24 13.93
CA LYS A 5 -6.37 -15.32 14.66
C LYS A 5 -5.10 -14.96 13.88
N THR A 6 -4.60 -15.89 13.06
CA THR A 6 -3.45 -15.66 12.19
C THR A 6 -3.81 -14.73 11.02
N VAL A 7 -4.97 -14.91 10.39
CA VAL A 7 -5.49 -14.02 9.34
C VAL A 7 -5.66 -12.61 9.90
N ASP A 8 -6.38 -12.45 11.01
CA ASP A 8 -6.58 -11.16 11.67
C ASP A 8 -5.25 -10.48 12.00
N THR A 9 -4.25 -11.24 12.44
CA THR A 9 -2.92 -10.72 12.76
C THR A 9 -2.24 -10.13 11.52
N TYR A 10 -2.29 -10.85 10.38
CA TYR A 10 -1.68 -10.38 9.15
C TYR A 10 -2.47 -9.25 8.50
N SER A 11 -3.81 -9.29 8.49
CA SER A 11 -4.64 -8.19 7.99
C SER A 11 -4.42 -6.91 8.79
N ASN A 12 -4.27 -7.00 10.11
CA ASN A 12 -3.89 -5.86 10.96
C ASN A 12 -2.49 -5.35 10.61
N LEU A 13 -1.50 -6.24 10.44
CA LEU A 13 -0.15 -5.83 10.02
C LEU A 13 -0.17 -5.09 8.67
N LEU A 14 -0.91 -5.58 7.68
CA LEU A 14 -1.01 -4.95 6.36
C LEU A 14 -1.70 -3.59 6.44
N SER A 15 -2.70 -3.46 7.31
CA SER A 15 -3.40 -2.20 7.61
C SER A 15 -2.51 -1.20 8.34
N ASP A 16 -1.70 -1.65 9.31
CA ASP A 16 -0.71 -0.82 10.00
C ASP A 16 0.33 -0.30 9.01
N VAL A 17 0.83 -1.17 8.12
CA VAL A 17 1.77 -0.80 7.07
C VAL A 17 1.15 0.23 6.10
N ALA A 18 -0.09 0.02 5.66
CA ALA A 18 -0.80 0.99 4.82
C ALA A 18 -0.98 2.34 5.54
N THR A 19 -1.26 2.29 6.85
CA THR A 19 -1.37 3.49 7.69
C THR A 19 -0.05 4.24 7.78
N GLU A 20 1.06 3.55 8.06
CA GLU A 20 2.41 4.15 8.11
C GLU A 20 2.77 4.82 6.78
N ILE A 21 2.51 4.15 5.65
CA ILE A 21 2.80 4.69 4.31
C ILE A 21 1.94 5.93 4.04
N THR A 22 0.62 5.85 4.27
CA THR A 22 -0.30 6.98 4.01
C THR A 22 -0.01 8.18 4.91
N GLN A 23 0.32 7.96 6.19
CA GLN A 23 0.74 9.02 7.11
C GLN A 23 2.04 9.68 6.66
N SER A 24 3.02 8.89 6.20
CA SER A 24 4.28 9.44 5.66
C SER A 24 4.05 10.36 4.45
N CYS A 25 2.93 10.18 3.73
CA CYS A 25 2.53 11.01 2.61
C CYS A 25 1.82 12.32 3.03
N SER A 26 1.44 12.46 4.29
CA SER A 26 0.61 13.55 4.82
C SER A 26 1.28 14.42 5.87
N ASP A 27 2.51 14.12 6.28
CA ASP A 27 3.31 14.97 7.18
C ASP A 27 3.77 16.30 6.52
N ARG A 28 2.98 16.83 5.59
CA ARG A 28 3.09 18.21 5.12
C ARG A 28 2.54 19.14 6.21
N SER A 29 3.41 19.62 7.08
CA SER A 29 3.20 20.93 7.70
C SER A 29 3.90 21.98 6.86
N SER A 30 3.48 22.16 5.60
CA SER A 30 3.68 23.47 4.99
C SER A 30 2.79 24.43 5.78
N VAL A 31 3.31 25.58 6.20
CA VAL A 31 2.57 26.57 7.00
C VAL A 31 1.21 26.89 6.35
N MET A 32 1.09 26.80 5.03
CA MET A 32 -0.17 27.01 4.29
C MET A 32 -1.23 25.93 4.50
N GLU A 33 -0.86 24.66 4.66
CA GLU A 33 -1.84 23.58 4.92
C GLU A 33 -2.40 23.64 6.35
N ILE A 34 -1.62 24.16 7.30
CA ILE A 34 -2.09 24.47 8.67
C ILE A 34 -3.20 25.53 8.64
N TYR A 35 -3.15 26.50 7.73
CA TYR A 35 -4.14 27.59 7.63
C TYR A 35 -5.37 27.25 6.77
N LEU A 36 -5.28 26.26 5.86
CA LEU A 36 -6.37 25.92 4.91
C LEU A 36 -7.11 24.59 5.22
N GLY A 37 -6.63 23.80 6.18
CA GLY A 37 -7.44 22.93 7.04
C GLY A 37 -8.26 21.77 6.43
N SER A 38 -8.23 21.50 5.11
CA SER A 38 -9.26 20.64 4.50
C SER A 38 -8.80 19.55 3.52
N GLY A 39 -7.50 19.38 3.25
CA GLY A 39 -7.02 18.39 2.27
C GLY A 39 -6.37 17.11 2.80
N LEU A 40 -5.82 17.12 4.02
CA LEU A 40 -4.91 16.07 4.49
C LEU A 40 -5.59 14.75 4.90
N PRO A 41 -6.67 14.75 5.71
CA PRO A 41 -7.36 13.50 6.09
C PRO A 41 -8.04 12.82 4.89
N GLN A 42 -8.55 13.62 3.94
CA GLN A 42 -9.20 13.11 2.73
C GLN A 42 -8.20 12.36 1.85
N LEU A 43 -7.00 12.91 1.65
CA LEU A 43 -5.93 12.27 0.89
C LEU A 43 -5.45 10.96 1.56
N GLN A 44 -5.34 10.92 2.89
CA GLN A 44 -4.99 9.68 3.61
C GLN A 44 -6.00 8.58 3.35
N LEU A 45 -7.29 8.89 3.44
CA LEU A 45 -8.38 7.93 3.19
C LEU A 45 -8.38 7.45 1.74
N GLU A 46 -8.12 8.34 0.78
CA GLU A 46 -8.06 8.01 -0.64
C GLU A 46 -6.84 7.16 -1.03
N LEU A 47 -5.73 7.32 -0.30
CA LEU A 47 -4.51 6.54 -0.49
C LEU A 47 -4.55 5.20 0.24
N PHE A 48 -5.26 5.11 1.37
CA PHE A 48 -5.26 3.93 2.23
C PHE A 48 -5.74 2.68 1.52
N LYS A 49 -6.94 2.71 0.91
CA LYS A 49 -7.52 1.52 0.29
C LYS A 49 -6.66 0.94 -0.84
N PRO A 50 -6.18 1.73 -1.81
CA PRO A 50 -5.33 1.18 -2.87
C PRO A 50 -3.97 0.69 -2.36
N ILE A 51 -3.35 1.39 -1.39
CA ILE A 51 -2.07 0.94 -0.80
C ILE A 51 -2.26 -0.35 -0.02
N LEU A 52 -3.32 -0.45 0.77
CA LEU A 52 -3.66 -1.68 1.49
C LEU A 52 -3.82 -2.84 0.51
N LEU A 53 -4.50 -2.63 -0.62
CA LEU A 53 -4.67 -3.69 -1.62
C LEU A 53 -3.33 -4.14 -2.22
N GLU A 54 -2.41 -3.22 -2.51
CA GLU A 54 -1.06 -3.58 -2.97
C GLU A 54 -0.26 -4.32 -1.88
N ASN A 55 -0.46 -3.99 -0.59
CA ASN A 55 0.13 -4.73 0.53
C ASN A 55 -0.37 -6.19 0.55
N TYR A 56 -1.69 -6.42 0.39
CA TYR A 56 -2.24 -7.77 0.30
C TYR A 56 -1.62 -8.55 -0.86
N ALA A 57 -1.55 -7.96 -2.06
CA ALA A 57 -0.96 -8.61 -3.23
C ALA A 57 0.52 -8.96 -3.01
N PHE A 58 1.30 -8.00 -2.53
CA PHE A 58 2.73 -8.19 -2.27
C PHE A 58 2.97 -9.25 -1.20
N PHE A 59 2.27 -9.17 -0.06
CA PHE A 59 2.42 -10.11 1.03
C PHE A 59 2.00 -11.53 0.64
N CYS A 60 0.85 -11.69 -0.01
CA CYS A 60 0.35 -13.00 -0.45
C CYS A 60 1.28 -13.66 -1.48
N PHE A 61 2.01 -12.88 -2.29
CA PHE A 61 2.97 -13.41 -3.25
C PHE A 61 4.13 -14.15 -2.56
N PHE A 62 4.66 -13.61 -1.45
CA PHE A 62 5.79 -14.22 -0.71
C PHE A 62 5.36 -15.31 0.28
N LEU A 63 4.07 -15.39 0.58
CA LEU A 63 3.54 -16.29 1.59
C LEU A 63 3.58 -17.74 1.11
N LYS A 64 4.21 -18.66 1.85
CA LYS A 64 4.39 -20.06 1.41
C LYS A 64 3.20 -20.99 1.72
N GLU A 65 2.32 -20.58 2.62
CA GLU A 65 1.19 -21.39 3.06
C GLU A 65 -0.08 -21.09 2.24
N ASP A 66 -0.44 -21.98 1.32
CA ASP A 66 -1.55 -21.74 0.37
C ASP A 66 -2.90 -21.52 1.07
N GLY A 67 -3.12 -22.12 2.25
CA GLY A 67 -4.35 -21.96 3.03
C GLY A 67 -4.51 -20.53 3.54
N LEU A 68 -3.52 -20.03 4.27
CA LEU A 68 -3.47 -18.63 4.72
C LEU A 68 -3.46 -17.64 3.55
N ARG A 69 -2.78 -17.95 2.45
CA ARG A 69 -2.79 -17.11 1.24
C ARG A 69 -4.22 -16.94 0.72
N HIS A 70 -4.95 -18.05 0.58
CA HIS A 70 -6.33 -18.01 0.11
C HIS A 70 -7.24 -17.22 1.07
N LEU A 71 -7.08 -17.41 2.38
CA LEU A 71 -7.87 -16.68 3.37
C LEU A 71 -7.62 -15.16 3.33
N LEU A 72 -6.37 -14.74 3.16
CA LEU A 72 -6.05 -13.31 3.01
C LEU A 72 -6.55 -12.73 1.67
N GLN A 73 -6.60 -13.54 0.62
CA GLN A 73 -7.22 -13.11 -0.65
C GLN A 73 -8.72 -12.89 -0.47
N VAL A 74 -9.41 -13.81 0.21
CA VAL A 74 -10.85 -13.69 0.53
C VAL A 74 -11.11 -12.47 1.42
N ASP A 75 -10.28 -12.24 2.44
CA ASP A 75 -10.37 -11.07 3.32
C ASP A 75 -10.27 -9.73 2.56
N SER A 76 -9.55 -9.72 1.45
CA SER A 76 -9.40 -8.53 0.61
C SER A 76 -10.48 -8.34 -0.47
N GLU A 77 -11.43 -9.27 -0.64
CA GLU A 77 -12.45 -9.20 -1.70
C GLU A 77 -13.33 -7.94 -1.57
N ASP A 78 -13.79 -7.62 -0.35
CA ASP A 78 -14.56 -6.41 -0.08
C ASP A 78 -13.79 -5.13 -0.45
N LEU A 79 -12.46 -5.14 -0.24
CA LEU A 79 -11.58 -4.03 -0.57
C LEU A 79 -11.47 -3.85 -2.09
N ILE A 80 -11.28 -4.96 -2.82
CA ILE A 80 -11.18 -5.00 -4.28
C ILE A 80 -12.48 -4.50 -4.92
N ASP A 81 -13.61 -5.01 -4.45
CA ASP A 81 -14.93 -4.63 -4.92
C ASP A 81 -15.18 -3.13 -4.68
N SER A 82 -14.76 -2.61 -3.52
CA SER A 82 -14.86 -1.18 -3.21
C SER A 82 -14.01 -0.28 -4.11
N LEU A 83 -13.00 -0.83 -4.77
CA LEU A 83 -12.14 -0.15 -5.75
C LEU A 83 -12.59 -0.38 -7.20
N GLY A 84 -13.68 -1.12 -7.42
CA GLY A 84 -14.22 -1.42 -8.75
C GLY A 84 -13.36 -2.39 -9.56
N LEU A 85 -12.55 -3.20 -8.88
CA LEU A 85 -11.69 -4.22 -9.49
C LEU A 85 -12.36 -5.60 -9.40
N VAL A 86 -11.80 -6.60 -10.09
CA VAL A 86 -12.27 -8.00 -10.01
C VAL A 86 -11.21 -8.84 -9.31
N ALA A 87 -11.57 -9.47 -8.18
CA ALA A 87 -10.60 -10.06 -7.24
C ALA A 87 -9.73 -11.15 -7.87
N LYS A 88 -10.38 -12.09 -8.56
CA LYS A 88 -9.69 -13.20 -9.23
C LYS A 88 -8.68 -12.70 -10.27
N THR A 89 -9.05 -11.67 -11.05
CA THR A 89 -8.15 -11.12 -12.07
C THR A 89 -7.04 -10.27 -11.45
N PHE A 90 -7.32 -9.58 -10.35
CA PHE A 90 -6.35 -8.71 -9.69
C PHE A 90 -5.16 -9.52 -9.15
N PHE A 91 -5.41 -10.51 -8.29
CA PHE A 91 -4.34 -11.33 -7.72
C PHE A 91 -3.57 -12.11 -8.78
N GLN A 92 -4.28 -12.68 -9.76
CA GLN A 92 -3.63 -13.42 -10.84
C GLN A 92 -2.67 -12.51 -11.63
N THR A 93 -3.14 -11.34 -12.05
CA THR A 93 -2.31 -10.37 -12.77
C THR A 93 -1.11 -9.94 -11.93
N ARG A 94 -1.33 -9.58 -10.66
CA ARG A 94 -0.25 -9.14 -9.76
C ARG A 94 0.79 -10.24 -9.54
N PHE A 95 0.37 -11.49 -9.37
CA PHE A 95 1.30 -12.60 -9.17
C PHE A 95 2.10 -12.91 -10.43
N ASP A 96 1.48 -12.84 -11.60
CA ASP A 96 2.18 -13.01 -12.88
C ASP A 96 3.23 -11.89 -13.08
N GLU A 97 2.88 -10.65 -12.75
CA GLU A 97 3.80 -9.49 -12.80
C GLU A 97 4.97 -9.65 -11.80
N TYR A 98 4.71 -10.05 -10.55
CA TYR A 98 5.76 -10.31 -9.56
C TYR A 98 6.61 -11.54 -9.90
N ALA A 99 6.05 -12.55 -10.58
CA ALA A 99 6.81 -13.69 -11.07
C ALA A 99 7.77 -13.29 -12.19
N ALA A 100 7.33 -12.41 -13.09
CA ALA A 100 8.11 -11.93 -14.24
C ALA A 100 9.13 -10.82 -13.91
N ALA A 101 9.02 -10.16 -12.75
CA ALA A 101 9.90 -9.07 -12.36
C ALA A 101 11.26 -9.56 -11.83
N ASP A 102 12.34 -8.92 -12.31
CA ASP A 102 13.70 -9.10 -11.77
C ASP A 102 13.81 -8.62 -10.32
N ASP A 103 13.16 -7.49 -10.01
CA ASP A 103 13.07 -6.92 -8.67
C ASP A 103 11.60 -6.64 -8.29
N ARG A 104 11.06 -7.56 -7.50
CA ARG A 104 9.67 -7.56 -7.03
C ARG A 104 9.38 -6.43 -6.08
N THR A 105 10.35 -6.09 -5.23
CA THR A 105 10.23 -4.99 -4.27
C THR A 105 10.17 -3.67 -5.03
N ASN A 106 11.04 -3.46 -6.02
CA ASN A 106 10.98 -2.27 -6.86
C ASN A 106 9.66 -2.18 -7.65
N LEU A 107 9.10 -3.30 -8.11
CA LEU A 107 7.78 -3.30 -8.75
C LEU A 107 6.66 -2.87 -7.79
N TYR A 108 6.65 -3.39 -6.56
CA TYR A 108 5.73 -2.95 -5.51
C TYR A 108 5.87 -1.45 -5.21
N LEU A 109 7.10 -0.96 -5.07
CA LEU A 109 7.37 0.47 -4.86
C LEU A 109 6.81 1.32 -6.00
N LYS A 110 6.88 0.85 -7.25
CA LYS A 110 6.30 1.54 -8.41
C LYS A 110 4.78 1.59 -8.35
N TYR A 111 4.09 0.51 -7.98
CA TYR A 111 2.64 0.52 -7.82
C TYR A 111 2.19 1.50 -6.73
N CYS A 112 2.80 1.42 -5.54
CA CYS A 112 2.50 2.35 -4.45
C CYS A 112 2.85 3.79 -4.82
N GLY A 113 3.99 4.03 -5.47
CA GLY A 113 4.40 5.35 -5.95
C GLY A 113 3.44 5.92 -7.00
N PHE A 114 2.90 5.09 -7.89
CA PHE A 114 1.88 5.48 -8.86
C PHE A 114 0.57 5.88 -8.19
N VAL A 115 0.09 5.11 -7.19
CA VAL A 115 -1.10 5.46 -6.40
C VAL A 115 -0.90 6.81 -5.72
N ILE A 116 0.24 7.02 -5.06
CA ILE A 116 0.57 8.26 -4.35
C ILE A 116 0.61 9.44 -5.33
N THR A 117 1.25 9.28 -6.48
CA THR A 117 1.41 10.35 -7.48
C THR A 117 0.11 10.68 -8.19
N SER A 118 -0.68 9.67 -8.57
CA SER A 118 -1.95 9.84 -9.28
C SER A 118 -3.01 10.55 -8.43
N LYS A 119 -3.08 10.23 -7.13
CA LYS A 119 -3.98 10.90 -6.18
C LYS A 119 -3.52 12.29 -5.78
N ARG A 120 -2.20 12.54 -5.75
CA ARG A 120 -1.63 13.89 -5.52
C ARG A 120 -1.81 14.84 -6.69
N ASN A 121 -1.76 14.35 -7.93
CA ASN A 121 -1.85 15.16 -9.14
C ASN A 121 -3.29 15.29 -9.69
N ALA A 122 -4.31 14.86 -8.93
CA ALA A 122 -5.70 15.10 -9.28
C ALA A 122 -5.95 16.62 -9.41
N PRO A 123 -6.74 17.07 -10.40
CA PRO A 123 -6.71 18.45 -10.93
C PRO A 123 -7.13 19.58 -9.97
N ASP A 124 -7.45 19.30 -8.70
CA ASP A 124 -7.82 20.31 -7.70
C ASP A 124 -6.65 20.90 -6.90
N GLN A 125 -5.42 20.36 -6.98
CA GLN A 125 -4.27 20.89 -6.25
C GLN A 125 -3.38 21.78 -7.14
N LYS A 126 -3.61 23.09 -7.08
CA LYS A 126 -2.76 24.10 -7.71
C LYS A 126 -1.31 24.00 -7.21
N THR A 127 -0.41 23.78 -8.17
CA THR A 127 1.03 24.16 -8.20
C THR A 127 1.78 24.08 -6.87
N VAL A 128 2.38 22.93 -6.59
CA VAL A 128 3.44 22.80 -5.58
C VAL A 128 4.80 22.96 -6.28
N GLN A 129 5.68 23.78 -5.70
CA GLN A 129 7.01 24.08 -6.24
C GLN A 129 7.91 22.83 -6.28
N LYS A 130 8.75 22.75 -7.32
CA LYS A 130 9.59 21.61 -7.70
C LYS A 130 10.62 21.15 -6.67
N ASP A 131 11.00 22.00 -5.72
CA ASP A 131 12.14 21.74 -4.84
C ASP A 131 11.77 20.96 -3.55
N ASP A 132 10.51 21.00 -3.12
CA ASP A 132 9.99 20.21 -1.99
C ASP A 132 9.68 18.74 -2.34
N TYR A 133 9.63 18.40 -3.64
CA TYR A 133 9.34 17.04 -4.09
C TYR A 133 10.44 16.06 -3.65
N ASN A 134 11.72 16.43 -3.75
CA ASN A 134 12.84 15.50 -3.55
C ASN A 134 13.02 15.02 -2.09
N TYR A 135 12.84 15.85 -1.07
CA TYR A 135 13.02 15.42 0.34
C TYR A 135 11.83 14.59 0.85
N LEU A 136 10.63 14.92 0.39
CA LEU A 136 9.39 14.27 0.80
C LEU A 136 9.16 12.94 0.07
N GLU A 137 9.62 12.84 -1.19
CA GLU A 137 9.72 11.57 -1.91
C GLU A 137 10.67 10.62 -1.16
N ASN A 138 11.76 11.12 -0.56
CA ASN A 138 12.69 10.30 0.22
C ASN A 138 12.08 9.70 1.51
N LYS A 139 11.24 10.42 2.28
CA LYS A 139 10.61 9.86 3.49
C LYS A 139 9.57 8.79 3.14
N ALA A 140 8.65 9.09 2.22
CA ALA A 140 7.62 8.13 1.80
C ALA A 140 8.25 6.92 1.09
N LEU A 141 9.28 7.13 0.26
CA LEU A 141 10.04 6.04 -0.38
C LEU A 141 10.78 5.19 0.65
N LEU A 142 11.42 5.80 1.66
CA LEU A 142 12.08 5.07 2.74
C LEU A 142 11.07 4.25 3.54
N THR A 143 9.93 4.84 3.92
CA THR A 143 8.84 4.12 4.60
C THR A 143 8.38 2.95 3.73
N LEU A 144 8.10 3.16 2.44
CA LEU A 144 7.72 2.10 1.52
C LEU A 144 8.76 0.97 1.42
N GLN A 145 10.05 1.30 1.37
CA GLN A 145 11.14 0.31 1.33
C GLN A 145 11.22 -0.51 2.62
N LEU A 146 11.14 0.15 3.78
CA LEU A 146 11.15 -0.53 5.08
C LEU A 146 9.92 -1.41 5.27
N SER A 147 8.74 -0.89 4.89
CA SER A 147 7.48 -1.62 4.90
C SER A 147 7.51 -2.85 3.99
N ALA A 148 8.02 -2.71 2.75
CA ALA A 148 8.17 -3.83 1.83
C ALA A 148 9.08 -4.92 2.41
N ARG A 149 10.22 -4.52 2.96
CA ARG A 149 11.15 -5.46 3.60
C ARG A 149 10.51 -6.19 4.79
N LYS A 150 9.84 -5.46 5.67
CA LYS A 150 9.11 -6.04 6.83
C LYS A 150 8.04 -7.03 6.36
N MET A 151 7.25 -6.67 5.35
CA MET A 151 6.22 -7.55 4.80
C MET A 151 6.81 -8.82 4.19
N GLN A 152 7.89 -8.70 3.41
CA GLN A 152 8.57 -9.86 2.81
C GLN A 152 9.15 -10.79 3.88
N GLU A 153 9.92 -10.26 4.83
CA GLU A 153 10.51 -11.05 5.93
C GLU A 153 9.42 -11.77 6.76
N THR A 154 8.28 -11.09 6.98
CA THR A 154 7.14 -11.65 7.71
C THR A 154 6.42 -12.74 6.91
N ALA A 155 6.20 -12.54 5.61
CA ALA A 155 5.55 -13.51 4.74
C ALA A 155 6.39 -14.78 4.56
N GLU A 156 7.71 -14.64 4.44
CA GLU A 156 8.63 -15.76 4.25
C GLU A 156 8.84 -16.59 5.53
N SER A 157 8.62 -15.98 6.70
CA SER A 157 8.72 -16.61 8.02
C SER A 157 7.39 -17.16 8.55
N ALA A 158 6.27 -16.83 7.89
CA ALA A 158 4.96 -17.40 8.18
C ALA A 158 4.97 -18.93 7.95
N LYS A 159 4.51 -19.68 8.95
CA LYS A 159 4.44 -21.15 8.96
C LYS A 159 3.04 -21.63 9.27
#